data_AF-A0A4Q3V8P2-F1
#
_entry.id   AF-A0A4Q3V8P2-F1
#
_cell.length_a   1.000
_cell.length_b   1.000
_cell.length_c   1.000
_cell.angle_alpha   90.00
_cell.angle_beta   90.00
_cell.angle_gamma   90.00
#
_symmetry.space_group_name_H-M   'P 1'
#
loop_
_entity.id
_entity.type
_entity.pdbx_description
1 polymer ?
#
loop_
_entity_poly.entity_id
_entity_poly.type
_entity_poly.pdbx_seq_one_letter_code
_entity_poly.pdbx_strand_id
1 'polypeptide(L)'
;MTPALVLLTLTTLVTPLETSLDRAPARKAEWKAVLAKTPKEEQAAVEYLLTHMPLSDLKALPAAKVTEAAHLARLAQKSTSWGPQLPAEVYLDSVVPYAAATEPRQSMRAEFQERYLPLVTGTKTPGEAALLVNGRLFKDYNVVYNTRRLRTDQSSPESIAQGMATCTGLSIMLVDALRAVGVPSRMAGIHSWPGRGGNHTWVEVWDNGGWHFVGAAEPDANGLDHGWFADEAGGAIEDQRKNAIFAVTFRDLGDHFPLSWDPDASLPAVNVTARYRKQKTVTAPRLMVEVKQNGERVEANVEAFRVSDGDRCLQGQSFDGQKDINLHLATAATEGETYLVRAEYGGKTVNAVAKVQGDTVVRIDLDNSTFDASSLFAERFGADPAKAAAAGKLLESVDFTPANAEAAWKAFLATPDLAMKAEFDAKTVKTADRTSPYKWRTVGEKPKDGWGLVIAMHGGGNAPKEVNDGQWEGMFSSYYKDHPEAGGYIYLALRAPNDEWNGFYDDAISPLVERLILQFVKYEGVDPNRVYACGASHGGYGAFVLGPKIPYRFAAVHPAASAGTDGETAGENLRNLRFTWAVGETDTAYGRKERCEAFQKLWDGWRAKYG
;
A
#
# COMPACT_ATOMS: atom_id res chain seq x y z
N MET A 1 56.82 -51.36 -61.78
CA MET A 1 55.76 -51.61 -60.78
C MET A 1 56.05 -50.72 -59.57
N THR A 2 55.27 -49.77 -59.09
CA THR A 2 54.08 -48.99 -59.51
C THR A 2 54.04 -47.87 -58.46
N PRO A 3 53.88 -46.56 -58.76
CA PRO A 3 53.74 -45.57 -57.70
C PRO A 3 52.29 -45.58 -57.20
N ALA A 4 52.08 -45.77 -55.90
CA ALA A 4 50.76 -45.68 -55.30
C ALA A 4 50.35 -44.20 -55.20
N LEU A 5 49.32 -43.86 -55.96
CA LEU A 5 48.63 -42.57 -55.99
C LEU A 5 47.94 -42.33 -54.64
N VAL A 6 48.38 -41.32 -53.89
CA VAL A 6 47.65 -40.84 -52.71
C VAL A 6 46.46 -40.02 -53.22
N LEU A 7 45.26 -40.60 -53.15
CA LEU A 7 44.00 -39.90 -53.36
C LEU A 7 43.76 -38.99 -52.15
N LEU A 8 43.95 -37.68 -52.32
CA LEU A 8 43.41 -36.69 -51.38
C LEU A 8 41.89 -36.67 -51.54
N THR A 9 41.16 -37.28 -50.60
CA THR A 9 39.73 -37.02 -50.44
C THR A 9 39.56 -35.60 -49.93
N LEU A 10 39.15 -34.68 -50.81
CA LEU A 10 38.61 -33.37 -50.43
C LEU A 10 37.34 -33.59 -49.60
N THR A 11 37.47 -33.58 -48.27
CA THR A 11 36.34 -33.34 -47.39
C THR A 11 35.89 -31.89 -47.63
N THR A 12 34.79 -31.72 -48.37
CA THR A 12 34.12 -30.43 -48.49
C THR A 12 33.68 -29.99 -47.09
N LEU A 13 34.35 -28.97 -46.54
CA LEU A 13 33.91 -28.32 -45.31
C LEU A 13 32.51 -27.76 -45.54
N VAL A 14 31.50 -28.38 -44.94
CA VAL A 14 30.12 -27.88 -44.97
C VAL A 14 30.11 -26.57 -44.17
N THR A 15 29.71 -25.47 -44.81
CA THR A 15 29.68 -24.16 -44.14
C THR A 15 28.47 -24.07 -43.20
N PRO A 16 28.50 -23.19 -42.18
CA PRO A 16 27.33 -22.95 -41.32
C PRO A 16 26.06 -22.60 -42.09
N LEU A 17 26.19 -21.84 -43.19
CA LEU A 17 25.09 -21.53 -44.10
C LEU A 17 24.51 -22.80 -44.74
N GLU A 18 25.35 -23.67 -45.31
CA GLU A 18 24.87 -24.92 -45.94
C GLU A 18 24.11 -25.79 -44.93
N THR A 19 24.66 -25.96 -43.72
CA THR A 19 24.01 -26.68 -42.61
C THR A 19 22.66 -26.07 -42.26
N SER A 20 22.55 -24.74 -42.20
CA SER A 20 21.27 -24.07 -41.94
C SER A 20 20.25 -24.32 -43.04
N LEU A 21 20.64 -24.16 -44.31
CA LEU A 21 19.76 -24.33 -45.46
C LEU A 21 19.26 -25.77 -45.61
N ASP A 22 20.04 -26.76 -45.20
CA ASP A 22 19.64 -28.18 -45.19
C ASP A 22 18.49 -28.49 -44.23
N ARG A 23 18.20 -27.59 -43.26
CA ARG A 23 17.00 -27.69 -42.42
C ARG A 23 15.70 -27.41 -43.19
N ALA A 24 15.78 -26.73 -44.34
CA ALA A 24 14.65 -26.38 -45.19
C ALA A 24 14.92 -26.70 -46.68
N PRO A 25 15.04 -27.99 -47.04
CA PRO A 25 15.50 -28.40 -48.37
C PRO A 25 14.62 -27.87 -49.52
N ALA A 26 13.32 -27.73 -49.28
CA ALA A 26 12.36 -27.21 -50.26
C ALA A 26 12.65 -25.77 -50.71
N ARG A 27 13.31 -24.96 -49.88
CA ARG A 27 13.65 -23.54 -50.17
C ARG A 27 15.14 -23.29 -50.32
N LYS A 28 16.00 -24.31 -50.17
CA LYS A 28 17.46 -24.18 -50.26
C LYS A 28 17.91 -23.53 -51.57
N ALA A 29 17.36 -23.93 -52.71
CA ALA A 29 17.70 -23.36 -54.02
C ALA A 29 17.28 -21.88 -54.15
N GLU A 30 16.10 -21.54 -53.63
CA GLU A 30 15.60 -20.16 -53.56
C GLU A 30 16.55 -19.29 -52.74
N TRP A 31 16.93 -19.74 -51.53
CA TRP A 31 17.81 -18.98 -50.63
C TRP A 31 19.21 -18.74 -51.20
N LYS A 32 19.78 -19.74 -51.89
CA LYS A 32 21.05 -19.54 -52.63
C LYS A 32 20.91 -18.52 -53.75
N ALA A 33 19.80 -18.56 -54.50
CA ALA A 33 19.54 -17.60 -55.56
C ALA A 33 19.32 -16.17 -55.02
N VAL A 34 18.67 -16.04 -53.86
CA VAL A 34 18.51 -14.76 -53.16
C VAL A 34 19.87 -14.19 -52.79
N LEU A 35 20.70 -14.95 -52.07
CA LEU A 35 22.03 -14.50 -51.65
C LEU A 35 22.93 -14.11 -52.84
N ALA A 36 22.90 -14.89 -53.93
CA ALA A 36 23.69 -14.59 -55.13
C ALA A 36 23.24 -13.30 -55.84
N LYS A 37 21.95 -12.93 -55.74
CA LYS A 37 21.39 -11.70 -56.32
C LYS A 37 21.50 -10.50 -55.39
N THR A 38 21.70 -10.71 -54.09
CA THR A 38 21.87 -9.64 -53.11
C THR A 38 23.10 -8.78 -53.46
N PRO A 39 22.98 -7.44 -53.41
CA PRO A 39 24.12 -6.53 -53.60
C PRO A 39 25.29 -6.89 -52.68
N LYS A 40 26.53 -6.78 -53.19
CA LYS A 40 27.74 -7.22 -52.46
C LYS A 40 27.85 -6.64 -51.05
N GLU A 41 27.41 -5.41 -50.84
CA GLU A 41 27.45 -4.75 -49.53
C GLU A 41 26.44 -5.28 -48.51
N GLU A 42 25.43 -6.03 -48.96
CA GLU A 42 24.34 -6.59 -48.14
C GLU A 42 24.47 -8.12 -48.00
N GLN A 43 25.33 -8.76 -48.79
CA GLN A 43 25.49 -10.22 -48.81
C GLN A 43 25.81 -10.80 -47.44
N ALA A 44 26.70 -10.16 -46.67
CA ALA A 44 27.04 -10.62 -45.32
C ALA A 44 25.83 -10.61 -44.37
N ALA A 45 24.95 -9.60 -44.48
CA ALA A 45 23.73 -9.51 -43.67
C ALA A 45 22.71 -10.60 -44.07
N VAL A 46 22.50 -10.81 -45.37
CA VAL A 46 21.60 -11.88 -45.86
C VAL A 46 22.12 -13.27 -45.50
N GLU A 47 23.42 -13.53 -45.71
CA GLU A 47 24.05 -14.80 -45.32
C GLU A 47 23.91 -15.05 -43.81
N TYR A 48 24.13 -14.01 -42.99
CA TYR A 48 23.96 -14.11 -41.55
C TYR A 48 22.53 -14.49 -41.16
N LEU A 49 21.51 -13.81 -41.72
CA LEU A 49 20.11 -14.12 -41.48
C LEU A 49 19.79 -15.56 -41.89
N LEU A 50 20.19 -15.99 -43.09
CA LEU A 50 19.95 -17.36 -43.57
C LEU A 50 20.66 -18.42 -42.73
N THR A 51 21.80 -18.10 -42.15
CA THR A 51 22.54 -19.00 -41.28
C THR A 51 21.84 -19.18 -39.93
N HIS A 52 21.23 -18.12 -39.41
CA HIS A 52 20.83 -18.06 -38.00
C HIS A 52 19.32 -17.96 -37.74
N MET A 53 18.52 -17.59 -38.73
CA MET A 53 17.08 -17.40 -38.51
C MET A 53 16.36 -18.70 -38.11
N PRO A 54 15.25 -18.59 -37.34
CA PRO A 54 14.48 -19.74 -36.91
C PRO A 54 14.01 -20.62 -38.07
N LEU A 55 13.84 -21.91 -37.80
CA LEU A 55 13.40 -22.87 -38.82
C LEU A 55 12.02 -22.51 -39.41
N SER A 56 11.12 -21.98 -38.59
CA SER A 56 9.82 -21.47 -39.04
C SER A 56 9.99 -20.38 -40.11
N ASP A 57 10.88 -19.41 -39.87
CA ASP A 57 11.16 -18.33 -40.80
C ASP A 57 11.89 -18.83 -42.06
N LEU A 58 12.85 -19.75 -41.91
CA LEU A 58 13.54 -20.40 -43.04
C LEU A 58 12.57 -21.15 -43.98
N LYS A 59 11.48 -21.69 -43.42
CA LYS A 59 10.43 -22.37 -44.18
C LYS A 59 9.39 -21.40 -44.76
N ALA A 60 8.98 -20.36 -44.03
CA ALA A 60 7.78 -19.60 -44.36
C ALA A 60 8.01 -18.11 -44.68
N LEU A 61 9.10 -17.49 -44.22
CA LEU A 61 9.30 -16.04 -44.39
C LEU A 61 9.52 -15.70 -45.87
N PRO A 62 8.82 -14.70 -46.44
CA PRO A 62 9.05 -14.29 -47.82
C PRO A 62 10.48 -13.78 -48.02
N ALA A 63 11.13 -14.18 -49.12
CA ALA A 63 12.52 -13.78 -49.38
C ALA A 63 12.72 -12.26 -49.42
N ALA A 64 11.73 -11.53 -49.94
CA ALA A 64 11.71 -10.08 -49.96
C ALA A 64 11.87 -9.45 -48.57
N LYS A 65 11.34 -10.08 -47.51
CA LYS A 65 11.45 -9.59 -46.13
C LYS A 65 12.85 -9.74 -45.57
N VAL A 66 13.57 -10.80 -45.94
CA VAL A 66 14.98 -11.02 -45.55
C VAL A 66 15.87 -9.97 -46.23
N THR A 67 15.69 -9.77 -47.53
CA THR A 67 16.48 -8.77 -48.28
C THR A 67 16.14 -7.35 -47.88
N GLU A 68 14.86 -7.04 -47.61
CA GLU A 68 14.42 -5.73 -47.09
C GLU A 68 15.07 -5.43 -45.74
N ALA A 69 15.11 -6.39 -44.81
CA ALA A 69 15.77 -6.20 -43.52
C ALA A 69 17.28 -5.90 -43.67
N ALA A 70 17.98 -6.64 -44.53
CA ALA A 70 19.39 -6.40 -44.81
C ALA A 70 19.63 -5.02 -45.46
N HIS A 71 18.78 -4.65 -46.42
CA HIS A 71 18.86 -3.36 -47.11
C HIS A 71 18.66 -2.18 -46.15
N LEU A 72 17.59 -2.21 -45.34
CA LEU A 72 17.28 -1.15 -44.37
C LEU A 72 18.36 -1.07 -43.28
N ALA A 73 18.91 -2.19 -42.83
CA ALA A 73 20.03 -2.22 -41.90
C ALA A 73 21.30 -1.59 -42.51
N ARG A 74 21.57 -1.81 -43.80
CA ARG A 74 22.71 -1.21 -44.50
C ARG A 74 22.52 0.29 -44.71
N LEU A 75 21.30 0.72 -45.01
CA LEU A 75 20.96 2.14 -45.11
C LEU A 75 21.24 2.86 -43.78
N ALA A 76 20.70 2.33 -42.67
CA ALA A 76 20.95 2.90 -41.33
C ALA A 76 22.44 2.95 -40.97
N GLN A 77 23.19 1.90 -41.33
CA GLN A 77 24.63 1.83 -41.08
C GLN A 77 25.41 2.94 -41.80
N LYS A 78 25.00 3.32 -43.01
CA LYS A 78 25.64 4.41 -43.77
C LYS A 78 25.22 5.79 -43.30
N SER A 79 24.01 5.91 -42.76
CA SER A 79 23.39 7.19 -42.41
C SER A 79 23.74 7.70 -41.02
N THR A 80 24.47 6.92 -40.22
CA THR A 80 24.80 7.26 -38.82
C THR A 80 26.30 7.38 -38.62
N SER A 81 26.71 8.18 -37.62
CA SER A 81 28.13 8.42 -37.32
C SER A 81 28.83 7.18 -36.75
N TRP A 82 28.12 6.36 -35.98
CA TRP A 82 28.64 5.13 -35.38
C TRP A 82 28.53 3.90 -36.30
N GLY A 83 27.57 3.86 -37.23
CA GLY A 83 27.27 2.69 -38.05
C GLY A 83 28.49 2.06 -38.73
N PRO A 84 29.36 2.84 -39.41
CA PRO A 84 30.58 2.32 -40.05
C PRO A 84 31.67 1.86 -39.07
N GLN A 85 31.57 2.26 -37.80
CA GLN A 85 32.55 1.96 -36.75
C GLN A 85 32.16 0.72 -35.93
N LEU A 86 30.95 0.18 -36.12
CA LEU A 86 30.48 -0.98 -35.38
C LEU A 86 31.31 -2.23 -35.71
N PRO A 87 31.67 -3.05 -34.71
CA PRO A 87 32.21 -4.39 -34.96
C PRO A 87 31.25 -5.21 -35.82
N ALA A 88 31.78 -5.94 -36.80
CA ALA A 88 30.96 -6.68 -37.76
C ALA A 88 30.00 -7.66 -37.08
N GLU A 89 30.44 -8.35 -36.03
CA GLU A 89 29.59 -9.27 -35.27
C GLU A 89 28.44 -8.57 -34.55
N VAL A 90 28.66 -7.37 -33.98
CA VAL A 90 27.64 -6.59 -33.29
C VAL A 90 26.62 -6.06 -34.28
N TYR A 91 27.08 -5.60 -35.44
CA TYR A 91 26.20 -5.16 -36.52
C TYR A 91 25.31 -6.31 -37.01
N LEU A 92 25.89 -7.47 -37.32
CA LEU A 92 25.16 -8.62 -37.85
C LEU A 92 24.18 -9.23 -36.82
N ASP A 93 24.56 -9.33 -35.54
CA ASP A 93 23.73 -9.98 -34.50
C ASP A 93 22.74 -9.03 -33.83
N SER A 94 22.93 -7.71 -33.93
CA SER A 94 22.14 -6.75 -33.12
C SER A 94 21.63 -5.53 -33.87
N VAL A 95 21.98 -5.35 -35.15
CA VAL A 95 21.32 -4.39 -36.04
C VAL A 95 20.54 -5.12 -37.12
N VAL A 96 21.16 -6.04 -37.86
CA VAL A 96 20.52 -6.71 -39.01
C VAL A 96 19.22 -7.47 -38.68
N PRO A 97 19.06 -8.17 -37.54
CA PRO A 97 17.91 -9.05 -37.34
C PRO A 97 16.55 -8.33 -37.38
N TYR A 98 15.58 -8.95 -38.06
CA TYR A 98 14.24 -8.42 -38.31
C TYR A 98 13.23 -8.68 -37.18
N ALA A 99 13.65 -9.42 -36.15
CA ALA A 99 12.84 -9.72 -34.97
C ALA A 99 13.72 -9.64 -33.71
N ALA A 100 13.10 -9.30 -32.58
CA ALA A 100 13.71 -9.25 -31.26
C ALA A 100 13.45 -10.53 -30.45
N ALA A 101 12.34 -11.22 -30.69
CA ALA A 101 11.91 -12.41 -29.98
C ALA A 101 11.00 -13.32 -30.84
N THR A 102 9.91 -13.81 -30.26
CA THR A 102 8.91 -14.69 -30.87
C THR A 102 7.74 -13.93 -31.53
N GLU A 103 7.81 -12.60 -31.60
CA GLU A 103 6.71 -11.77 -32.11
C GLU A 103 6.31 -12.10 -33.55
N PRO A 104 5.04 -11.88 -33.95
CA PRO A 104 4.64 -11.99 -35.34
C PRO A 104 5.55 -11.17 -36.27
N ARG A 105 5.91 -11.73 -37.43
CA ARG A 105 6.85 -11.12 -38.39
C ARG A 105 6.24 -9.95 -39.18
N GLN A 106 5.87 -8.90 -38.47
CA GLN A 106 5.23 -7.69 -38.96
C GLN A 106 6.16 -6.49 -38.71
N SER A 107 7.17 -6.35 -39.57
CA SER A 107 8.19 -5.31 -39.42
C SER A 107 7.62 -3.91 -39.63
N MET A 108 7.95 -2.99 -38.72
CA MET A 108 7.76 -1.53 -38.89
C MET A 108 9.07 -0.82 -39.19
N ARG A 109 10.15 -1.57 -39.46
CA ARG A 109 11.49 -1.03 -39.58
C ARG A 109 11.61 0.12 -40.58
N ALA A 110 10.92 0.03 -41.73
CA ALA A 110 10.92 1.12 -42.73
C ALA A 110 10.26 2.40 -42.19
N GLU A 111 9.10 2.28 -41.52
CA GLU A 111 8.37 3.41 -40.94
C GLU A 111 9.17 4.05 -39.79
N PHE A 112 9.73 3.23 -38.89
CA PHE A 112 10.60 3.72 -37.82
C PHE A 112 11.87 4.37 -38.36
N GLN A 113 12.45 3.83 -39.44
CA GLN A 113 13.62 4.43 -40.06
C GLN A 113 13.29 5.80 -40.66
N GLU A 114 12.19 5.91 -41.41
CA GLU A 114 11.74 7.19 -41.97
C GLU A 114 11.53 8.24 -40.89
N ARG A 115 10.92 7.86 -39.76
CA ARG A 115 10.60 8.76 -38.65
C ARG A 115 11.81 9.13 -37.80
N TYR A 116 12.63 8.16 -37.42
CA TYR A 116 13.65 8.34 -36.38
C TYR A 116 15.08 8.50 -36.90
N LEU A 117 15.38 8.07 -38.13
CA LEU A 117 16.73 8.26 -38.68
C LEU A 117 17.11 9.75 -38.78
N PRO A 118 16.24 10.66 -39.26
CA PRO A 118 16.54 12.10 -39.26
C PRO A 118 16.79 12.67 -37.86
N LEU A 119 16.12 12.12 -36.84
CA LEU A 119 16.22 12.55 -35.46
C LEU A 119 17.59 12.21 -34.84
N VAL A 120 18.16 11.05 -35.18
CA VAL A 120 19.40 10.57 -34.57
C VAL A 120 20.67 10.98 -35.32
N THR A 121 20.57 11.52 -36.54
CA THR A 121 21.73 11.97 -37.35
C THR A 121 22.61 12.99 -36.60
N GLY A 122 22.05 13.78 -35.69
CA GLY A 122 22.79 14.74 -34.87
C GLY A 122 23.48 14.15 -33.64
N THR A 123 23.26 12.87 -33.33
CA THR A 123 23.87 12.18 -32.18
C THR A 123 25.22 11.56 -32.54
N LYS A 124 26.09 11.39 -31.55
CA LYS A 124 27.46 10.90 -31.75
C LYS A 124 27.61 9.41 -31.47
N THR A 125 26.80 8.87 -30.56
CA THR A 125 26.93 7.48 -30.13
C THR A 125 25.58 6.74 -30.22
N PRO A 126 25.61 5.39 -30.33
CA PRO A 126 24.39 4.59 -30.28
C PRO A 126 23.58 4.82 -29.00
N GLY A 127 24.24 5.03 -27.86
CA GLY A 127 23.59 5.29 -26.58
C GLY A 127 22.80 6.60 -26.56
N GLU A 128 23.36 7.69 -27.08
CA GLU A 128 22.65 8.97 -27.22
C GLU A 128 21.41 8.83 -28.11
N ALA A 129 21.55 8.13 -29.25
CA ALA A 129 20.44 7.83 -30.15
C ALA A 129 19.36 6.98 -29.45
N ALA A 130 19.77 6.00 -28.64
CA ALA A 130 18.83 5.13 -27.95
C ALA A 130 17.98 5.86 -26.91
N LEU A 131 18.60 6.72 -26.10
CA LEU A 131 17.89 7.54 -25.12
C LEU A 131 16.91 8.49 -25.81
N LEU A 132 17.32 9.10 -26.93
CA LEU A 132 16.48 10.00 -27.70
C LEU A 132 15.25 9.30 -28.31
N VAL A 133 15.43 8.12 -28.89
CA VAL A 133 14.33 7.32 -29.45
C VAL A 133 13.40 6.81 -28.33
N ASN A 134 13.93 6.25 -27.25
CA ASN A 134 13.13 5.76 -26.12
C ASN A 134 12.27 6.88 -25.49
N GLY A 135 12.80 8.10 -25.40
CA GLY A 135 12.09 9.27 -24.88
C GLY A 135 10.92 9.77 -25.75
N ARG A 136 10.80 9.31 -27.01
CA ARG A 136 9.74 9.72 -27.96
C ARG A 136 8.83 8.59 -28.41
N LEU A 137 9.39 7.42 -28.72
CA LEU A 137 8.73 6.31 -29.42
C LEU A 137 7.33 6.01 -28.88
N PHE A 138 7.20 5.80 -27.58
CA PHE A 138 5.95 5.39 -26.96
C PHE A 138 4.89 6.50 -26.96
N LYS A 139 5.32 7.77 -26.83
CA LYS A 139 4.43 8.94 -26.93
C LYS A 139 3.96 9.16 -28.36
N ASP A 140 4.88 9.03 -29.31
CA ASP A 140 4.63 9.20 -30.74
C ASP A 140 3.56 8.25 -31.29
N TYR A 141 3.41 7.08 -30.67
CA TYR A 141 2.47 6.03 -31.05
C TYR A 141 1.38 5.76 -30.01
N ASN A 142 1.33 6.53 -28.93
CA ASN A 142 0.36 6.39 -27.84
C ASN A 142 0.30 4.96 -27.26
N VAL A 143 1.46 4.37 -26.99
CA VAL A 143 1.59 3.02 -26.40
C VAL A 143 2.04 3.15 -24.95
N VAL A 144 1.27 2.57 -24.02
CA VAL A 144 1.60 2.55 -22.58
C VAL A 144 1.77 1.12 -22.07
N TYR A 145 2.39 0.96 -20.90
CA TYR A 145 2.41 -0.35 -20.26
C TYR A 145 0.98 -0.75 -19.84
N ASN A 146 0.58 -2.01 -20.07
CA ASN A 146 -0.63 -2.61 -19.50
C ASN A 146 -0.61 -4.15 -19.63
N THR A 147 -1.17 -4.84 -18.64
CA THR A 147 -1.27 -6.31 -18.65
C THR A 147 -2.50 -6.87 -19.38
N ARG A 148 -3.43 -6.02 -19.85
CA ARG A 148 -4.66 -6.41 -20.60
C ARG A 148 -4.49 -6.56 -22.12
N ARG A 149 -3.24 -6.58 -22.55
CA ARG A 149 -2.80 -6.80 -23.92
C ARG A 149 -3.15 -8.17 -24.52
N LEU A 150 -3.14 -8.24 -25.85
CA LEU A 150 -3.44 -9.42 -26.69
C LEU A 150 -2.56 -10.64 -26.37
N ARG A 151 -1.24 -10.43 -26.30
CA ARG A 151 -0.22 -11.44 -26.01
C ARG A 151 1.02 -10.78 -25.38
N THR A 152 1.93 -11.55 -24.79
CA THR A 152 3.11 -10.97 -24.13
C THR A 152 4.13 -10.41 -25.12
N ASP A 153 4.37 -11.14 -26.20
CA ASP A 153 5.34 -10.88 -27.27
C ASP A 153 4.69 -10.19 -28.48
N GLN A 154 3.92 -9.12 -28.23
CA GLN A 154 3.31 -8.34 -29.30
C GLN A 154 4.36 -7.78 -30.26
N SER A 155 4.03 -7.77 -31.55
CA SER A 155 4.77 -6.99 -32.55
C SER A 155 4.56 -5.48 -32.34
N SER A 156 5.40 -4.66 -32.98
CA SER A 156 5.23 -3.19 -32.98
C SER A 156 3.82 -2.79 -33.47
N PRO A 157 3.29 -3.32 -34.60
CA PRO A 157 1.92 -3.02 -35.02
C PRO A 157 0.83 -3.45 -34.03
N GLU A 158 0.97 -4.62 -33.39
CA GLU A 158 -0.01 -5.08 -32.38
C GLU A 158 -0.01 -4.17 -31.15
N SER A 159 1.16 -3.72 -30.70
CA SER A 159 1.30 -2.81 -29.55
C SER A 159 0.65 -1.45 -29.84
N ILE A 160 0.87 -0.92 -31.05
CA ILE A 160 0.29 0.35 -31.50
C ILE A 160 -1.23 0.23 -31.67
N ALA A 161 -1.70 -0.84 -32.30
CA ALA A 161 -3.13 -1.05 -32.53
C ALA A 161 -3.93 -1.14 -31.22
N GLN A 162 -3.33 -1.67 -30.15
CA GLN A 162 -3.96 -1.73 -28.83
C GLN A 162 -3.70 -0.48 -27.97
N GLY A 163 -2.74 0.36 -28.34
CA GLY A 163 -2.24 1.45 -27.49
C GLY A 163 -1.59 0.96 -26.19
N MET A 164 -1.23 -0.33 -26.10
CA MET A 164 -0.67 -0.91 -24.89
C MET A 164 0.16 -2.18 -25.13
N ALA A 165 1.12 -2.42 -24.25
CA ALA A 165 1.92 -3.64 -24.20
C ALA A 165 2.45 -3.92 -22.78
N THR A 166 3.02 -5.11 -22.54
CA THR A 166 3.82 -5.36 -21.32
C THR A 166 5.29 -5.04 -21.58
N CYS A 167 6.16 -5.17 -20.55
CA CYS A 167 7.60 -4.92 -20.67
C CYS A 167 8.24 -5.66 -21.84
N THR A 168 7.75 -6.84 -22.21
CA THR A 168 8.21 -7.61 -23.38
C THR A 168 7.84 -6.94 -24.69
N GLY A 169 6.55 -6.65 -24.94
CA GLY A 169 6.11 -5.94 -26.14
C GLY A 169 6.72 -4.54 -26.28
N LEU A 170 6.88 -3.80 -25.17
CA LEU A 170 7.57 -2.51 -25.17
C LEU A 170 9.06 -2.67 -25.55
N SER A 171 9.74 -3.70 -25.04
CA SER A 171 11.14 -4.00 -25.40
C SER A 171 11.29 -4.40 -26.86
N ILE A 172 10.36 -5.20 -27.39
CA ILE A 172 10.32 -5.59 -28.81
C ILE A 172 10.19 -4.34 -29.69
N MET A 173 9.22 -3.47 -29.38
CA MET A 173 8.98 -2.23 -30.12
C MET A 173 10.19 -1.28 -30.08
N LEU A 174 10.84 -1.15 -28.91
CA LEU A 174 12.05 -0.34 -28.78
C LEU A 174 13.22 -0.93 -29.60
N VAL A 175 13.48 -2.24 -29.52
CA VAL A 175 14.52 -2.89 -30.31
C VAL A 175 14.29 -2.70 -31.82
N ASP A 176 13.05 -2.84 -32.29
CA ASP A 176 12.70 -2.62 -33.70
C ASP A 176 13.02 -1.17 -34.13
N ALA A 177 12.62 -0.18 -33.33
CA ALA A 177 12.89 1.24 -33.60
C ALA A 177 14.40 1.57 -33.54
N LEU A 178 15.13 1.03 -32.58
CA LEU A 178 16.58 1.24 -32.44
C LEU A 178 17.35 0.63 -33.62
N ARG A 179 17.01 -0.60 -34.02
CA ARG A 179 17.62 -1.25 -35.18
C ARG A 179 17.27 -0.55 -36.49
N ALA A 180 16.10 0.07 -36.60
CA ALA A 180 15.72 0.87 -37.76
C ALA A 180 16.66 2.06 -37.99
N VAL A 181 17.23 2.61 -36.92
CA VAL A 181 18.21 3.71 -36.96
C VAL A 181 19.65 3.26 -36.75
N GLY A 182 19.94 1.96 -36.86
CA GLY A 182 21.32 1.45 -36.84
C GLY A 182 21.94 1.37 -35.45
N VAL A 183 21.16 1.51 -34.38
CA VAL A 183 21.60 1.30 -33.00
C VAL A 183 21.60 -0.21 -32.70
N PRO A 184 22.75 -0.82 -32.35
CA PRO A 184 22.76 -2.23 -32.01
C PRO A 184 22.04 -2.45 -30.69
N SER A 185 21.00 -3.28 -30.72
CA SER A 185 20.13 -3.51 -29.57
C SER A 185 19.58 -4.93 -29.54
N ARG A 186 19.23 -5.39 -28.34
CA ARG A 186 18.61 -6.70 -28.11
C ARG A 186 17.77 -6.69 -26.85
N MET A 187 16.79 -7.60 -26.78
CA MET A 187 16.02 -7.82 -25.57
C MET A 187 16.86 -8.55 -24.53
N ALA A 188 16.80 -8.12 -23.28
CA ALA A 188 17.33 -8.81 -22.12
C ALA A 188 16.22 -9.03 -21.08
N GLY A 189 16.39 -10.00 -20.19
CA GLY A 189 15.39 -10.25 -19.17
C GLY A 189 15.73 -11.36 -18.18
N ILE A 190 14.90 -11.42 -17.15
CA ILE A 190 14.97 -12.42 -16.07
C ILE A 190 13.59 -13.09 -15.92
N HIS A 191 13.60 -14.40 -15.66
CA HIS A 191 12.36 -15.16 -15.45
C HIS A 191 11.72 -14.90 -14.08
N SER A 192 12.56 -14.77 -13.05
CA SER A 192 12.13 -14.59 -11.66
C SER A 192 13.18 -13.84 -10.89
N TRP A 193 12.82 -12.73 -10.25
CA TRP A 193 13.69 -12.10 -9.26
C TRP A 193 13.97 -13.08 -8.09
N PRO A 194 15.22 -13.13 -7.58
CA PRO A 194 15.54 -13.89 -6.37
C PRO A 194 14.67 -13.45 -5.18
N GLY A 195 14.20 -14.41 -4.38
CA GLY A 195 13.39 -14.15 -3.19
C GLY A 195 11.92 -13.82 -3.48
N ARG A 196 11.66 -12.68 -4.15
CA ARG A 196 10.29 -12.14 -4.32
C ARG A 196 9.51 -12.68 -5.53
N GLY A 197 10.20 -13.27 -6.50
CA GLY A 197 9.59 -13.71 -7.76
C GLY A 197 9.23 -12.57 -8.73
N GLY A 198 8.58 -12.92 -9.83
CA GLY A 198 8.20 -11.97 -10.91
C GLY A 198 9.28 -11.83 -11.98
N ASN A 199 8.85 -11.68 -13.24
CA ASN A 199 9.74 -11.52 -14.40
C ASN A 199 9.91 -10.04 -14.76
N HIS A 200 10.89 -9.73 -15.61
CA HIS A 200 10.95 -8.44 -16.28
C HIS A 200 11.84 -8.55 -17.53
N THR A 201 11.55 -7.75 -18.55
CA THR A 201 12.33 -7.64 -19.78
C THR A 201 12.62 -6.18 -20.11
N TRP A 202 13.82 -5.91 -20.58
CA TRP A 202 14.31 -4.59 -20.95
C TRP A 202 15.19 -4.66 -22.21
N VAL A 203 15.83 -3.55 -22.59
CA VAL A 203 16.66 -3.48 -23.79
C VAL A 203 18.13 -3.25 -23.43
N GLU A 204 19.01 -4.09 -23.99
CA GLU A 204 20.45 -3.81 -24.03
C GLU A 204 20.81 -3.06 -25.32
N VAL A 205 21.67 -2.05 -25.20
CA VAL A 205 22.20 -1.20 -26.27
C VAL A 205 23.72 -1.28 -26.26
N TRP A 206 24.33 -1.46 -27.44
CA TRP A 206 25.79 -1.42 -27.56
C TRP A 206 26.27 0.01 -27.72
N ASP A 207 27.05 0.50 -26.76
CA ASP A 207 27.61 1.86 -26.75
C ASP A 207 29.06 1.80 -26.26
N ASN A 208 29.94 2.62 -26.86
CA ASN A 208 31.34 2.77 -26.42
C ASN A 208 32.13 1.47 -26.17
N GLY A 209 31.83 0.40 -26.92
CA GLY A 209 32.52 -0.89 -26.83
C GLY A 209 31.96 -1.86 -25.80
N GLY A 210 30.82 -1.56 -25.18
CA GLY A 210 30.15 -2.40 -24.19
C GLY A 210 28.63 -2.48 -24.38
N TRP A 211 28.01 -3.42 -23.68
CA TRP A 211 26.55 -3.52 -23.56
C TRP A 211 26.08 -2.76 -22.34
N HIS A 212 25.14 -1.86 -22.53
CA HIS A 212 24.45 -1.07 -21.51
C HIS A 212 22.95 -1.35 -21.55
N PHE A 213 22.18 -1.00 -20.53
CA PHE A 213 20.73 -1.25 -20.51
C PHE A 213 19.87 0.02 -20.38
N VAL A 214 18.62 -0.07 -20.85
CA VAL A 214 17.55 0.90 -20.63
C VAL A 214 16.21 0.20 -20.41
N GLY A 215 15.34 0.79 -19.59
CA GLY A 215 13.92 0.40 -19.51
C GLY A 215 13.13 0.92 -20.71
N ALA A 216 12.32 0.06 -21.34
CA ALA A 216 11.48 0.45 -22.47
C ALA A 216 10.26 1.26 -21.98
N ALA A 217 10.05 2.45 -22.57
CA ALA A 217 9.05 3.44 -22.13
C ALA A 217 9.35 4.07 -20.76
N GLU A 218 10.57 3.90 -20.26
CA GLU A 218 11.03 4.36 -18.95
C GLU A 218 12.31 5.20 -19.10
N PRO A 219 12.25 6.38 -19.77
CA PRO A 219 13.44 7.21 -19.94
C PRO A 219 13.94 7.69 -18.57
N ASP A 220 15.22 7.44 -18.28
CA ASP A 220 15.91 7.91 -17.08
C ASP A 220 16.83 9.10 -17.42
N ALA A 221 16.79 10.15 -16.60
CA ALA A 221 17.59 11.35 -16.81
C ALA A 221 19.09 11.11 -16.62
N ASN A 222 19.48 10.05 -15.91
CA ASN A 222 20.87 9.65 -15.72
C ASN A 222 21.41 8.83 -16.91
N GLY A 223 20.55 8.46 -17.87
CA GLY A 223 20.96 7.81 -19.11
C GLY A 223 20.99 6.28 -19.03
N LEU A 224 21.95 5.67 -19.72
CA LEU A 224 22.10 4.21 -19.79
C LEU A 224 22.50 3.63 -18.42
N ASP A 225 22.19 2.36 -18.19
CA ASP A 225 22.43 1.62 -16.94
C ASP A 225 21.67 2.13 -15.71
N HIS A 226 20.59 2.89 -15.97
CA HIS A 226 19.66 3.35 -14.97
C HIS A 226 18.24 2.83 -15.28
N GLY A 227 17.55 2.40 -14.23
CA GLY A 227 16.20 1.85 -14.29
C GLY A 227 15.77 1.33 -12.92
N TRP A 228 14.46 1.28 -12.66
CA TRP A 228 13.93 0.88 -11.35
C TRP A 228 14.30 -0.57 -10.95
N PHE A 229 14.61 -1.41 -11.95
CA PHE A 229 15.01 -2.80 -11.78
C PHE A 229 16.51 -3.00 -11.58
N ALA A 230 17.34 -1.95 -11.72
CA ALA A 230 18.80 -2.07 -11.78
C ALA A 230 19.40 -2.73 -10.53
N ASP A 231 18.89 -2.41 -9.34
CA ASP A 231 19.38 -2.99 -8.09
C ASP A 231 18.98 -4.46 -7.95
N GLU A 232 17.78 -4.84 -8.41
CA GLU A 232 17.33 -6.23 -8.42
C GLU A 232 18.11 -7.07 -9.44
N ALA A 233 18.40 -6.50 -10.62
CA ALA A 233 19.28 -7.09 -11.61
C ALA A 233 20.68 -7.35 -11.06
N GLY A 234 21.18 -6.48 -10.18
CA GLY A 234 22.43 -6.68 -9.47
C GLY A 234 22.44 -7.88 -8.50
N GLY A 235 21.26 -8.32 -8.05
CA GLY A 235 21.08 -9.51 -7.22
C GLY A 235 20.91 -10.83 -7.98
N ALA A 236 20.88 -10.81 -9.32
CA ALA A 236 20.66 -12.00 -10.15
C ALA A 236 21.71 -13.11 -9.91
N ILE A 237 21.27 -14.37 -10.06
CA ILE A 237 22.04 -15.56 -9.70
C ILE A 237 22.40 -16.34 -10.98
N GLU A 238 23.66 -16.21 -11.41
CA GLU A 238 24.15 -16.68 -12.72
C GLU A 238 24.00 -18.19 -12.95
N ASP A 239 24.21 -18.99 -11.91
CA ASP A 239 24.15 -20.46 -11.94
C ASP A 239 22.72 -21.00 -11.76
N GLN A 240 21.75 -20.13 -11.49
CA GLN A 240 20.34 -20.49 -11.40
C GLN A 240 19.59 -19.89 -12.58
N ARG A 241 19.34 -20.68 -13.63
CA ARG A 241 18.68 -20.22 -14.88
C ARG A 241 17.41 -19.40 -14.65
N LYS A 242 16.61 -19.76 -13.65
CA LYS A 242 15.38 -19.04 -13.26
C LYS A 242 15.64 -17.60 -12.78
N ASN A 243 16.82 -17.36 -12.23
CA ASN A 243 17.26 -16.11 -11.60
C ASN A 243 18.42 -15.44 -12.33
N ALA A 244 18.88 -16.01 -13.44
CA ALA A 244 19.91 -15.46 -14.30
C ALA A 244 19.30 -14.52 -15.34
N ILE A 245 20.11 -13.58 -15.82
CA ILE A 245 19.74 -12.64 -16.86
C ILE A 245 20.24 -13.15 -18.20
N PHE A 246 19.35 -13.20 -19.18
CA PHE A 246 19.66 -13.60 -20.54
C PHE A 246 19.41 -12.47 -21.52
N ALA A 247 20.23 -12.36 -22.55
CA ALA A 247 20.03 -11.43 -23.66
C ALA A 247 19.93 -12.18 -24.99
N VAL A 248 18.92 -11.84 -25.79
CA VAL A 248 18.60 -12.54 -27.04
C VAL A 248 19.71 -12.37 -28.08
N THR A 249 20.01 -13.44 -28.81
CA THR A 249 20.90 -13.44 -29.98
C THR A 249 20.29 -14.28 -31.08
N PHE A 250 20.67 -14.03 -32.34
CA PHE A 250 20.30 -14.91 -33.44
C PHE A 250 21.22 -16.14 -33.51
N ARG A 251 22.39 -16.08 -32.85
CA ARG A 251 23.33 -17.21 -32.82
C ARG A 251 22.84 -18.27 -31.85
N ASP A 252 22.87 -19.52 -32.30
CA ASP A 252 22.76 -20.66 -31.39
C ASP A 252 24.07 -20.83 -30.64
N LEU A 253 24.08 -20.40 -29.38
CA LEU A 253 25.22 -20.49 -28.47
C LEU A 253 24.96 -21.50 -27.34
N GLY A 254 23.92 -22.34 -27.47
CA GLY A 254 23.56 -23.38 -26.51
C GLY A 254 22.64 -22.94 -25.35
N ASP A 255 22.44 -21.63 -25.17
CA ASP A 255 21.53 -21.07 -24.17
C ASP A 255 20.29 -20.43 -24.80
N HIS A 256 19.24 -20.26 -23.99
CA HIS A 256 17.93 -19.80 -24.46
C HIS A 256 17.28 -18.81 -23.50
N PHE A 257 16.58 -17.84 -24.06
CA PHE A 257 15.86 -16.83 -23.31
C PHE A 257 14.73 -17.48 -22.49
N PRO A 258 14.49 -17.04 -21.24
CA PRO A 258 13.40 -17.57 -20.44
C PRO A 258 12.04 -17.01 -20.90
N LEU A 259 11.43 -17.66 -21.89
CA LEU A 259 10.11 -17.30 -22.43
C LEU A 259 9.02 -17.68 -21.42
N SER A 260 8.59 -16.73 -20.58
CA SER A 260 7.51 -17.00 -19.62
C SER A 260 6.12 -17.13 -20.25
N TRP A 261 5.99 -16.81 -21.55
CA TRP A 261 4.73 -16.81 -22.30
C TRP A 261 4.60 -17.97 -23.30
N ASP A 262 5.72 -18.58 -23.70
CA ASP A 262 5.74 -19.71 -24.62
C ASP A 262 6.87 -20.68 -24.21
N PRO A 263 6.57 -21.66 -23.34
CA PRO A 263 7.54 -22.62 -22.85
C PRO A 263 8.07 -23.58 -23.91
N ASP A 264 7.35 -23.75 -25.02
CA ASP A 264 7.67 -24.70 -26.09
C ASP A 264 8.55 -24.03 -27.17
N ALA A 265 8.54 -22.71 -27.25
CA ALA A 265 9.44 -21.96 -28.11
C ALA A 265 10.88 -21.97 -27.59
N SER A 266 11.82 -21.92 -28.53
CA SER A 266 13.24 -21.78 -28.28
C SER A 266 13.73 -20.49 -28.92
N LEU A 267 14.25 -19.59 -28.10
CA LEU A 267 14.83 -18.33 -28.52
C LEU A 267 16.29 -18.27 -28.04
N PRO A 268 17.29 -18.35 -28.93
CA PRO A 268 18.69 -18.34 -28.53
C PRO A 268 19.05 -17.09 -27.72
N ALA A 269 19.85 -17.27 -26.68
CA ALA A 269 20.28 -16.18 -25.80
C ALA A 269 21.64 -16.47 -25.18
N VAL A 270 22.25 -15.42 -24.62
CA VAL A 270 23.49 -15.51 -23.84
C VAL A 270 23.19 -15.18 -22.39
N ASN A 271 23.75 -15.94 -21.45
CA ASN A 271 23.74 -15.55 -20.04
C ASN A 271 24.64 -14.33 -19.83
N VAL A 272 24.05 -13.22 -19.42
CA VAL A 272 24.73 -11.92 -19.26
C VAL A 272 24.73 -11.45 -17.81
N THR A 273 24.36 -12.32 -16.87
CA THR A 273 24.22 -12.01 -15.44
C THR A 273 25.44 -11.31 -14.86
N ALA A 274 26.65 -11.72 -15.27
CA ALA A 274 27.90 -11.14 -14.80
C ALA A 274 28.01 -9.62 -15.05
N ARG A 275 27.32 -9.06 -16.07
CA ARG A 275 27.34 -7.62 -16.36
C ARG A 275 26.54 -6.78 -15.38
N TYR A 276 25.53 -7.38 -14.77
CA TYR A 276 24.62 -6.68 -13.86
C TYR A 276 25.09 -6.75 -12.41
N ARG A 277 25.97 -7.72 -12.09
CA ARG A 277 26.50 -7.91 -10.74
C ARG A 277 27.14 -6.61 -10.22
N LYS A 278 26.50 -6.03 -9.21
CA LYS A 278 27.13 -5.07 -8.31
C LYS A 278 27.86 -5.86 -7.20
N GLN A 279 28.86 -5.27 -6.54
CA GLN A 279 29.38 -5.84 -5.30
C GLN A 279 28.19 -6.09 -4.36
N LYS A 280 28.12 -7.29 -3.78
CA LYS A 280 26.97 -7.76 -2.99
C LYS A 280 26.90 -6.98 -1.67
N THR A 281 26.33 -5.80 -1.69
CA THR A 281 25.94 -5.08 -0.48
C THR A 281 24.69 -5.76 0.06
N VAL A 282 24.72 -6.17 1.34
CA VAL A 282 23.51 -6.65 2.02
C VAL A 282 22.56 -5.47 2.13
N THR A 283 21.52 -5.46 1.32
CA THR A 283 20.43 -4.47 1.41
C THR A 283 19.38 -4.97 2.40
N ALA A 284 18.80 -4.06 3.16
CA ALA A 284 17.65 -4.36 4.00
C ALA A 284 16.48 -4.85 3.12
N PRO A 285 15.64 -5.79 3.60
CA PRO A 285 14.45 -6.20 2.86
C PRO A 285 13.52 -5.02 2.65
N ARG A 286 12.66 -5.09 1.64
CA ARG A 286 11.69 -4.03 1.32
C ARG A 286 10.28 -4.41 1.71
N LEU A 287 9.55 -3.44 2.25
CA LEU A 287 8.10 -3.45 2.30
C LEU A 287 7.58 -2.77 1.03
N MET A 288 6.85 -3.51 0.20
CA MET A 288 6.28 -3.06 -1.06
C MET A 288 4.76 -3.08 -0.98
N VAL A 289 4.09 -2.14 -1.65
CA VAL A 289 2.63 -2.03 -1.59
C VAL A 289 2.02 -2.06 -2.99
N GLU A 290 1.04 -2.94 -3.17
CA GLU A 290 0.13 -2.99 -4.32
C GLU A 290 -1.29 -2.71 -3.82
N VAL A 291 -1.99 -1.76 -4.45
CA VAL A 291 -3.39 -1.47 -4.14
C VAL A 291 -4.23 -1.72 -5.37
N LYS A 292 -5.36 -2.42 -5.20
CA LYS A 292 -6.32 -2.73 -6.25
C LYS A 292 -7.72 -2.28 -5.91
N GLN A 293 -8.47 -1.89 -6.94
CA GLN A 293 -9.92 -1.72 -6.91
C GLN A 293 -10.51 -2.36 -8.17
N ASN A 294 -11.60 -3.10 -8.05
CA ASN A 294 -12.24 -3.85 -9.13
C ASN A 294 -11.27 -4.78 -9.88
N GLY A 295 -10.30 -5.36 -9.15
CA GLY A 295 -9.27 -6.23 -9.71
C GLY A 295 -8.12 -5.51 -10.44
N GLU A 296 -8.13 -4.18 -10.51
CA GLU A 296 -7.15 -3.36 -11.22
C GLU A 296 -6.27 -2.57 -10.26
N ARG A 297 -4.98 -2.41 -10.60
CA ARG A 297 -4.08 -1.56 -9.82
C ARG A 297 -4.50 -0.10 -9.92
N VAL A 298 -4.50 0.59 -8.79
CA VAL A 298 -4.85 2.02 -8.68
C VAL A 298 -3.74 2.82 -8.01
N GLU A 299 -3.66 4.10 -8.35
CA GLU A 299 -2.82 5.09 -7.65
C GLU A 299 -3.53 5.56 -6.38
N ALA A 300 -3.30 4.85 -5.27
CA ALA A 300 -3.88 5.12 -3.96
C ALA A 300 -2.86 5.81 -3.05
N ASN A 301 -3.32 6.67 -2.15
CA ASN A 301 -2.46 7.20 -1.09
C ASN A 301 -2.14 6.06 -0.11
N VAL A 302 -0.85 5.85 0.17
CA VAL A 302 -0.38 4.76 1.02
C VAL A 302 0.50 5.31 2.13
N GLU A 303 0.25 4.83 3.34
CA GLU A 303 1.11 5.00 4.50
C GLU A 303 1.45 3.63 5.10
N ALA A 304 2.65 3.47 5.64
CA ALA A 304 2.98 2.29 6.43
C ALA A 304 3.65 2.68 7.74
N PHE A 305 3.30 1.95 8.80
CA PHE A 305 3.72 2.18 10.17
C PHE A 305 4.31 0.90 10.75
N ARG A 306 5.44 1.00 11.44
CA ARG A 306 5.99 -0.15 12.17
C ARG A 306 5.16 -0.39 13.43
N VAL A 307 4.72 -1.63 13.64
CA VAL A 307 3.80 -1.97 14.74
C VAL A 307 4.46 -1.85 16.12
N SER A 308 5.78 -2.04 16.20
CA SER A 308 6.52 -2.04 17.48
C SER A 308 6.62 -0.66 18.15
N ASP A 309 6.63 0.43 17.39
CA ASP A 309 6.79 1.80 17.90
C ASP A 309 5.76 2.82 17.36
N GLY A 310 4.99 2.44 16.33
CA GLY A 310 4.01 3.28 15.65
C GLY A 310 4.64 4.28 14.66
N ASP A 311 5.92 4.15 14.34
CA ASP A 311 6.61 5.11 13.47
C ASP A 311 6.25 4.88 12.00
N ARG A 312 5.95 5.98 11.29
CA ARG A 312 5.66 5.95 9.86
C ARG A 312 6.94 5.75 9.05
N CYS A 313 7.02 4.65 8.32
CA CYS A 313 8.19 4.28 7.51
C CYS A 313 7.97 4.43 5.99
N LEU A 314 6.73 4.66 5.56
CA LEU A 314 6.37 4.89 4.16
C LEU A 314 5.25 5.92 4.07
N GLN A 315 5.35 6.83 3.11
CA GLN A 315 4.27 7.70 2.67
C GLN A 315 4.45 7.96 1.16
N GLY A 316 3.41 7.74 0.37
CA GLY A 316 3.46 7.96 -1.07
C GLY A 316 2.21 7.48 -1.79
N GLN A 317 2.28 7.34 -3.10
CA GLN A 317 1.20 6.78 -3.90
C GLN A 317 1.60 5.39 -4.44
N SER A 318 0.70 4.41 -4.34
CA SER A 318 0.86 3.16 -5.08
C SER A 318 0.77 3.43 -6.59
N PHE A 319 1.13 2.45 -7.42
CA PHE A 319 1.07 2.62 -8.87
C PHE A 319 -0.14 1.95 -9.50
N ASP A 320 -0.66 2.57 -10.56
CA ASP A 320 -1.76 2.07 -11.37
C ASP A 320 -1.32 0.95 -12.34
N GLY A 321 -2.24 0.53 -13.22
CA GLY A 321 -1.99 -0.47 -14.25
C GLY A 321 -1.03 -0.04 -15.37
N GLN A 322 -0.59 1.22 -15.42
CA GLN A 322 0.32 1.75 -16.43
C GLN A 322 1.80 1.69 -16.03
N LYS A 323 2.10 1.21 -14.82
CA LYS A 323 3.46 0.85 -14.39
C LYS A 323 3.65 -0.65 -14.43
N ASP A 324 4.91 -1.08 -14.62
CA ASP A 324 5.26 -2.50 -14.58
C ASP A 324 4.66 -3.17 -13.33
N ILE A 325 4.14 -4.38 -13.48
CA ILE A 325 3.48 -5.12 -12.39
C ILE A 325 4.45 -5.47 -11.25
N ASN A 326 5.76 -5.46 -11.53
CA ASN A 326 6.81 -5.73 -10.57
C ASN A 326 7.37 -4.46 -9.91
N LEU A 327 6.99 -3.28 -10.40
CA LEU A 327 7.32 -1.99 -9.81
C LEU A 327 6.28 -1.61 -8.76
N HIS A 328 6.70 -1.40 -7.52
CA HIS A 328 5.84 -1.10 -6.38
C HIS A 328 6.32 0.13 -5.63
N LEU A 329 5.40 0.84 -4.97
CA LEU A 329 5.79 1.78 -3.92
C LEU A 329 6.48 0.98 -2.81
N ALA A 330 7.66 1.40 -2.39
CA ALA A 330 8.48 0.62 -1.47
C ALA A 330 9.26 1.49 -0.47
N THR A 331 9.59 0.88 0.67
CA THR A 331 10.55 1.42 1.64
C THR A 331 11.44 0.30 2.17
N ALA A 332 12.60 0.65 2.71
CA ALA A 332 13.43 -0.29 3.45
C ALA A 332 12.71 -0.73 4.74
N ALA A 333 12.80 -2.00 5.06
CA ALA A 333 12.14 -2.63 6.20
C ALA A 333 13.11 -3.51 6.98
N THR A 334 12.70 -3.87 8.20
CA THR A 334 13.48 -4.76 9.08
C THR A 334 12.90 -6.16 9.00
N GLU A 335 13.75 -7.16 8.81
CA GLU A 335 13.33 -8.56 8.84
C GLU A 335 12.79 -8.94 10.22
N GLY A 336 11.65 -9.62 10.25
CA GLY A 336 10.92 -9.99 11.45
C GLY A 336 9.96 -8.91 11.98
N GLU A 337 10.07 -7.66 11.54
CA GLU A 337 9.15 -6.60 11.95
C GLU A 337 7.78 -6.74 11.28
N THR A 338 6.76 -6.23 11.98
CA THR A 338 5.38 -6.17 11.49
C THR A 338 5.00 -4.74 11.18
N TYR A 339 4.29 -4.54 10.06
CA TYR A 339 3.88 -3.23 9.58
C TYR A 339 2.37 -3.18 9.38
N LEU A 340 1.76 -2.08 9.78
CA LEU A 340 0.40 -1.69 9.43
C LEU A 340 0.48 -0.81 8.18
N VAL A 341 -0.21 -1.19 7.11
CA VAL A 341 -0.27 -0.46 5.84
C VAL A 341 -1.69 0.07 5.65
N ARG A 342 -1.82 1.38 5.52
CA ARG A 342 -3.07 2.08 5.21
C ARG A 342 -3.06 2.47 3.73
N ALA A 343 -4.14 2.17 3.02
CA ALA A 343 -4.37 2.63 1.65
C ALA A 343 -5.70 3.39 1.56
N GLU A 344 -5.69 4.51 0.83
CA GLU A 344 -6.85 5.36 0.61
C GLU A 344 -7.04 5.69 -0.87
N TYR A 345 -8.22 5.42 -1.39
CA TYR A 345 -8.59 5.72 -2.78
C TYR A 345 -10.10 5.88 -2.92
N GLY A 346 -10.54 6.94 -3.61
CA GLY A 346 -11.96 7.18 -3.87
C GLY A 346 -12.82 7.32 -2.61
N GLY A 347 -12.25 7.84 -1.51
CA GLY A 347 -12.91 7.98 -0.20
C GLY A 347 -13.06 6.67 0.59
N LYS A 348 -12.54 5.54 0.09
CA LYS A 348 -12.40 4.30 0.85
C LYS A 348 -11.02 4.25 1.49
N THR A 349 -10.96 3.87 2.76
CA THR A 349 -9.73 3.56 3.49
C THR A 349 -9.72 2.07 3.84
N VAL A 350 -8.60 1.41 3.63
CA VAL A 350 -8.38 0.02 4.03
C VAL A 350 -7.03 -0.11 4.70
N ASN A 351 -6.99 -0.89 5.77
CA ASN A 351 -5.78 -1.22 6.50
C ASN A 351 -5.41 -2.70 6.26
N ALA A 352 -4.11 -3.01 6.29
CA ALA A 352 -3.59 -4.37 6.23
C ALA A 352 -2.36 -4.50 7.12
N VAL A 353 -2.06 -5.71 7.59
CA VAL A 353 -0.87 -5.99 8.41
C VAL A 353 -0.01 -7.03 7.72
N ALA A 354 1.30 -6.80 7.69
CA ALA A 354 2.25 -7.74 7.12
C ALA A 354 3.51 -7.84 7.97
N LYS A 355 3.96 -9.08 8.21
CA LYS A 355 5.27 -9.36 8.80
C LYS A 355 6.29 -9.53 7.69
N VAL A 356 7.39 -8.79 7.76
CA VAL A 356 8.48 -8.82 6.77
C VAL A 356 9.40 -10.00 7.10
N GLN A 357 9.67 -10.88 6.11
CA GLN A 357 10.62 -12.00 6.23
C GLN A 357 11.69 -11.98 5.11
N GLY A 358 11.81 -10.83 4.45
CA GLY A 358 12.41 -10.66 3.13
C GLY A 358 11.60 -9.61 2.36
N ASP A 359 11.90 -9.41 1.09
CA ASP A 359 11.09 -8.56 0.23
C ASP A 359 9.62 -9.00 0.24
N THR A 360 8.74 -8.14 0.75
CA THR A 360 7.34 -8.48 1.04
C THR A 360 6.41 -7.52 0.31
N VAL A 361 5.53 -8.04 -0.54
CA VAL A 361 4.49 -7.25 -1.22
C VAL A 361 3.17 -7.37 -0.45
N VAL A 362 2.74 -6.27 0.16
CA VAL A 362 1.42 -6.12 0.78
C VAL A 362 0.41 -5.78 -0.32
N ARG A 363 -0.54 -6.69 -0.54
CA ARG A 363 -1.60 -6.52 -1.54
C ARG A 363 -2.89 -6.12 -0.85
N ILE A 364 -3.36 -4.92 -1.13
CA ILE A 364 -4.61 -4.38 -0.60
C ILE A 364 -5.63 -4.37 -1.72
N ASP A 365 -6.70 -5.14 -1.57
CA ASP A 365 -7.89 -5.07 -2.42
C ASP A 365 -8.95 -4.21 -1.70
N LEU A 366 -9.22 -3.02 -2.22
CA LEU A 366 -10.13 -2.04 -1.63
C LEU A 366 -11.59 -2.50 -1.56
N ASP A 367 -11.95 -3.57 -2.28
CA ASP A 367 -13.32 -4.09 -2.31
C ASP A 367 -13.51 -5.33 -1.42
N ASN A 368 -12.44 -6.06 -1.12
CA ASN A 368 -12.52 -7.36 -0.44
C ASN A 368 -11.65 -7.49 0.82
N SER A 369 -10.75 -6.53 1.08
CA SER A 369 -9.86 -6.62 2.24
C SER A 369 -10.62 -6.30 3.53
N THR A 370 -10.34 -7.09 4.56
CA THR A 370 -10.83 -6.84 5.93
C THR A 370 -9.64 -6.63 6.85
N PHE A 371 -9.83 -5.78 7.85
CA PHE A 371 -8.82 -5.48 8.86
C PHE A 371 -9.41 -5.73 10.24
N ASP A 372 -8.68 -6.50 11.05
CA ASP A 372 -9.01 -6.72 12.45
C ASP A 372 -8.09 -5.90 13.35
N ALA A 373 -8.64 -4.86 13.98
CA ALA A 373 -7.93 -4.00 14.92
C ALA A 373 -7.87 -4.56 16.35
N SER A 374 -8.43 -5.75 16.62
CA SER A 374 -8.57 -6.30 17.98
C SER A 374 -7.25 -6.40 18.73
N SER A 375 -6.17 -6.79 18.07
CA SER A 375 -4.85 -6.86 18.71
C SER A 375 -4.30 -5.49 19.08
N LEU A 376 -4.55 -4.46 18.26
CA LEU A 376 -4.16 -3.08 18.57
C LEU A 376 -4.93 -2.55 19.78
N PHE A 377 -6.23 -2.83 19.87
CA PHE A 377 -7.00 -2.44 21.05
C PHE A 377 -6.54 -3.18 22.32
N ALA A 378 -6.21 -4.47 22.22
CA ALA A 378 -5.66 -5.21 23.35
C ALA A 378 -4.34 -4.62 23.86
N GLU A 379 -3.42 -4.26 22.95
CA GLU A 379 -2.17 -3.59 23.31
C GLU A 379 -2.41 -2.17 23.85
N ARG A 380 -3.38 -1.42 23.29
CA ARG A 380 -3.74 -0.07 23.74
C ARG A 380 -4.20 -0.01 25.19
N PHE A 381 -4.93 -1.03 25.66
CA PHE A 381 -5.38 -1.12 27.05
C PHE A 381 -4.42 -1.94 27.93
N GLY A 382 -3.42 -2.58 27.34
CA GLY A 382 -2.46 -3.44 28.01
C GLY A 382 -1.59 -2.73 29.04
N ALA A 383 -0.92 -3.53 29.87
CA ALA A 383 -0.10 -3.01 30.97
C ALA A 383 1.28 -2.49 30.53
N ASP A 384 1.73 -2.79 29.31
CA ASP A 384 3.01 -2.33 28.76
C ASP A 384 2.84 -0.90 28.20
N PRO A 385 3.44 0.14 28.82
CA PRO A 385 3.23 1.51 28.39
C PRO A 385 3.79 1.82 26.99
N ALA A 386 4.86 1.14 26.59
CA ALA A 386 5.48 1.35 25.28
C ALA A 386 4.58 0.81 24.17
N LYS A 387 4.06 -0.42 24.36
CA LYS A 387 3.11 -1.01 23.42
C LYS A 387 1.77 -0.27 23.40
N ALA A 388 1.27 0.18 24.55
CA ALA A 388 0.05 0.96 24.62
C ALA A 388 0.19 2.30 23.86
N ALA A 389 1.35 2.94 23.96
CA ALA A 389 1.65 4.16 23.21
C ALA A 389 1.77 3.89 21.70
N ALA A 390 2.48 2.85 21.29
CA ALA A 390 2.60 2.45 19.88
C ALA A 390 1.21 2.12 19.28
N ALA A 391 0.41 1.31 19.97
CA ALA A 391 -0.96 1.01 19.58
C ALA A 391 -1.83 2.26 19.49
N GLY A 392 -1.66 3.22 20.42
CA GLY A 392 -2.34 4.51 20.37
C GLY A 392 -2.08 5.27 19.07
N LYS A 393 -0.81 5.41 18.68
CA LYS A 393 -0.43 6.04 17.40
C LYS A 393 -1.03 5.30 16.21
N LEU A 394 -0.94 3.98 16.19
CA LEU A 394 -1.44 3.16 15.08
C LEU A 394 -2.96 3.29 14.92
N LEU A 395 -3.70 3.36 16.02
CA LEU A 395 -5.16 3.51 16.02
C LEU A 395 -5.63 4.86 15.45
N GLU A 396 -4.78 5.88 15.39
CA GLU A 396 -5.09 7.15 14.68
C GLU A 396 -5.28 6.93 13.17
N SER A 397 -4.70 5.87 12.60
CA SER A 397 -4.84 5.48 11.19
C SER A 397 -6.01 4.52 10.92
N VAL A 398 -6.75 4.13 11.96
CA VAL A 398 -7.84 3.16 11.90
C VAL A 398 -9.19 3.87 11.98
N ASP A 399 -10.05 3.65 10.99
CA ASP A 399 -11.36 4.29 10.94
C ASP A 399 -12.27 3.87 12.09
N PHE A 400 -13.08 4.82 12.57
CA PHE A 400 -14.14 4.55 13.53
C PHE A 400 -15.32 3.84 12.86
N THR A 401 -15.42 2.53 13.07
CA THR A 401 -16.53 1.69 12.59
C THR A 401 -17.23 1.02 13.76
N PRO A 402 -18.50 0.59 13.63
CA PRO A 402 -19.18 -0.17 14.68
C PRO A 402 -18.40 -1.43 15.12
N ALA A 403 -17.75 -2.12 14.16
CA ALA A 403 -16.93 -3.29 14.45
C ALA A 403 -15.68 -2.92 15.28
N ASN A 404 -14.99 -1.83 14.93
CA ASN A 404 -13.84 -1.35 15.68
C ASN A 404 -14.24 -0.84 17.08
N ALA A 405 -15.39 -0.16 17.20
CA ALA A 405 -15.92 0.27 18.49
C ALA A 405 -16.25 -0.94 19.39
N GLU A 406 -16.84 -2.00 18.85
CA GLU A 406 -17.11 -3.23 19.59
C GLU A 406 -15.82 -3.96 19.99
N ALA A 407 -14.82 -4.02 19.10
CA ALA A 407 -13.51 -4.60 19.39
C ALA A 407 -12.77 -3.82 20.50
N ALA A 408 -12.80 -2.49 20.43
CA ALA A 408 -12.25 -1.61 21.47
C ALA A 408 -12.93 -1.86 22.83
N TRP A 409 -14.27 -1.95 22.82
CA TRP A 409 -15.04 -2.20 24.03
C TRP A 409 -14.71 -3.57 24.67
N LYS A 410 -14.66 -4.63 23.85
CA LYS A 410 -14.27 -5.97 24.30
C LYS A 410 -12.85 -5.98 24.87
N ALA A 411 -11.90 -5.34 24.20
CA ALA A 411 -10.52 -5.24 24.68
C ALA A 411 -10.44 -4.47 26.01
N PHE A 412 -11.16 -3.36 26.15
CA PHE A 412 -11.24 -2.60 27.40
C PHE A 412 -11.78 -3.45 28.56
N LEU A 413 -12.86 -4.20 28.35
CA LEU A 413 -13.44 -5.06 29.37
C LEU A 413 -12.54 -6.24 29.74
N ALA A 414 -11.88 -6.85 28.74
CA ALA A 414 -11.04 -8.03 28.94
C ALA A 414 -9.70 -7.71 29.62
N THR A 415 -9.19 -6.48 29.48
CA THR A 415 -7.86 -6.14 29.98
C THR A 415 -7.87 -5.79 31.46
N PRO A 416 -7.08 -6.44 32.33
CA PRO A 416 -7.03 -6.09 33.76
C PRO A 416 -6.49 -4.67 33.99
N ASP A 417 -7.17 -3.89 34.84
CA ASP A 417 -6.67 -2.60 35.34
C ASP A 417 -6.50 -2.71 36.86
N LEU A 418 -5.30 -3.08 37.30
CA LEU A 418 -5.01 -3.35 38.71
C LEU A 418 -5.17 -2.10 39.59
N ALA A 419 -4.87 -0.91 39.06
CA ALA A 419 -5.03 0.34 39.78
C ALA A 419 -6.51 0.66 39.98
N MET A 420 -7.30 0.59 38.91
CA MET A 420 -8.74 0.80 38.99
C MET A 420 -9.43 -0.27 39.84
N LYS A 421 -8.95 -1.52 39.82
CA LYS A 421 -9.48 -2.59 40.68
C LYS A 421 -9.21 -2.32 42.16
N ALA A 422 -8.00 -1.90 42.50
CA ALA A 422 -7.65 -1.55 43.88
C ALA A 422 -8.49 -0.36 44.40
N GLU A 423 -8.71 0.65 43.56
CA GLU A 423 -9.62 1.77 43.87
C GLU A 423 -11.05 1.29 44.13
N PHE A 424 -11.56 0.41 43.25
CA PHE A 424 -12.90 -0.16 43.35
C PHE A 424 -13.08 -0.98 44.63
N ASP A 425 -12.11 -1.82 44.98
CA ASP A 425 -12.13 -2.63 46.21
C ASP A 425 -12.07 -1.76 47.48
N ALA A 426 -11.35 -0.64 47.40
CA ALA A 426 -11.30 0.36 48.45
C ALA A 426 -12.56 1.24 48.52
N LYS A 427 -13.52 1.08 47.59
CA LYS A 427 -14.71 1.93 47.43
C LYS A 427 -14.36 3.40 47.27
N THR A 428 -13.37 3.66 46.43
CA THR A 428 -12.87 5.00 46.12
C THR A 428 -12.73 5.19 44.62
N VAL A 429 -12.84 6.42 44.16
CA VAL A 429 -12.50 6.83 42.79
C VAL A 429 -11.45 7.92 42.84
N LYS A 430 -10.44 7.82 41.97
CA LYS A 430 -9.30 8.72 41.96
C LYS A 430 -8.94 9.19 40.56
N THR A 431 -8.82 10.50 40.38
CA THR A 431 -8.17 11.13 39.21
C THR A 431 -6.85 11.77 39.64
N ALA A 432 -6.18 12.47 38.72
CA ALA A 432 -5.00 13.27 39.07
C ALA A 432 -5.34 14.34 40.13
N ASP A 433 -6.52 14.95 40.02
CA ASP A 433 -6.90 16.12 40.83
C ASP A 433 -7.69 15.77 42.09
N ARG A 434 -8.49 14.70 42.05
CA ARG A 434 -9.50 14.42 43.08
C ARG A 434 -9.47 12.96 43.52
N THR A 435 -9.80 12.73 44.78
CA THR A 435 -10.12 11.39 45.33
C THR A 435 -11.43 11.51 46.09
N SER A 436 -12.34 10.56 45.85
CA SER A 436 -13.63 10.53 46.53
C SER A 436 -13.99 9.11 46.97
N PRO A 437 -14.41 8.91 48.23
CA PRO A 437 -15.03 7.67 48.66
C PRO A 437 -16.51 7.60 48.23
N TYR A 438 -17.00 6.38 48.06
CA TYR A 438 -18.41 6.13 47.77
C TYR A 438 -18.96 4.95 48.56
N LYS A 439 -20.29 4.93 48.71
CA LYS A 439 -21.05 3.80 49.24
C LYS A 439 -22.01 3.34 48.17
N TRP A 440 -22.23 2.04 48.06
CA TRP A 440 -23.16 1.51 47.06
C TRP A 440 -23.85 0.23 47.53
N ARG A 441 -24.99 -0.04 46.92
CA ARG A 441 -25.81 -1.24 47.12
C ARG A 441 -26.65 -1.52 45.88
N THR A 442 -27.12 -2.75 45.73
CA THR A 442 -28.05 -3.13 44.66
C THR A 442 -29.50 -2.96 45.11
N VAL A 443 -30.37 -2.67 44.15
CA VAL A 443 -31.83 -2.61 44.33
C VAL A 443 -32.47 -3.44 43.23
N GLY A 444 -33.37 -4.35 43.59
CA GLY A 444 -34.01 -5.27 42.65
C GLY A 444 -33.08 -6.37 42.14
N GLU A 445 -33.49 -7.03 41.04
CA GLU A 445 -32.76 -8.13 40.43
C GLU A 445 -31.90 -7.68 39.24
N LYS A 446 -30.72 -8.29 39.05
CA LYS A 446 -29.79 -7.93 37.98
C LYS A 446 -30.43 -8.10 36.59
N PRO A 447 -30.53 -7.04 35.79
CA PRO A 447 -31.05 -7.15 34.42
C PRO A 447 -30.08 -7.91 33.52
N LYS A 448 -30.61 -8.55 32.47
CA LYS A 448 -29.82 -9.32 31.49
C LYS A 448 -28.73 -8.49 30.83
N ASP A 449 -29.03 -7.24 30.51
CA ASP A 449 -28.14 -6.34 29.77
C ASP A 449 -27.21 -5.54 30.71
N GLY A 450 -27.27 -5.77 32.02
CA GLY A 450 -26.46 -5.10 33.02
C GLY A 450 -27.28 -4.24 34.00
N TRP A 451 -26.62 -3.83 35.09
CA TRP A 451 -27.22 -2.96 36.10
C TRP A 451 -27.42 -1.55 35.53
N GLY A 452 -28.53 -0.89 35.89
CA GLY A 452 -28.53 0.58 35.90
C GLY A 452 -27.61 1.10 37.00
N LEU A 453 -27.11 2.33 36.90
CA LEU A 453 -26.30 2.97 37.93
C LEU A 453 -26.89 4.34 38.28
N VAL A 454 -27.27 4.54 39.54
CA VAL A 454 -27.76 5.82 40.07
C VAL A 454 -26.69 6.42 40.97
N ILE A 455 -26.09 7.53 40.54
CA ILE A 455 -25.08 8.29 41.27
C ILE A 455 -25.76 9.44 42.01
N ALA A 456 -25.92 9.29 43.33
CA ALA A 456 -26.50 10.28 44.22
C ALA A 456 -25.41 11.09 44.94
N MET A 457 -25.50 12.41 44.89
CA MET A 457 -24.56 13.35 45.52
C MET A 457 -25.22 14.07 46.69
N HIS A 458 -24.54 14.10 47.84
CA HIS A 458 -25.08 14.66 49.09
C HIS A 458 -25.09 16.19 49.12
N GLY A 459 -25.94 16.76 49.98
CA GLY A 459 -25.93 18.19 50.32
C GLY A 459 -24.85 18.55 51.34
N GLY A 460 -24.71 19.84 51.65
CA GLY A 460 -23.65 20.33 52.54
C GLY A 460 -22.70 21.24 51.77
N GLY A 461 -21.39 20.96 51.83
CA GLY A 461 -20.36 21.80 51.23
C GLY A 461 -20.07 23.03 52.09
N ASN A 462 -18.79 23.39 52.18
CA ASN A 462 -18.30 24.46 53.08
C ASN A 462 -18.77 24.29 54.53
N ALA A 463 -18.73 23.05 55.03
CA ALA A 463 -19.15 22.65 56.36
C ALA A 463 -18.07 21.77 57.01
N PRO A 464 -18.04 21.62 58.35
CA PRO A 464 -17.15 20.67 58.99
C PRO A 464 -17.32 19.26 58.43
N LYS A 465 -16.22 18.50 58.42
CA LYS A 465 -16.15 17.15 57.86
C LYS A 465 -17.25 16.24 58.38
N GLU A 466 -17.54 16.30 59.68
CA GLU A 466 -18.53 15.46 60.35
C GLU A 466 -19.94 15.71 59.82
N VAL A 467 -20.23 16.97 59.45
CA VAL A 467 -21.51 17.35 58.83
C VAL A 467 -21.61 16.79 57.42
N ASN A 468 -20.56 16.96 56.59
CA ASN A 468 -20.55 16.42 55.23
C ASN A 468 -20.62 14.89 55.23
N ASP A 469 -19.87 14.22 56.10
CA ASP A 469 -19.88 12.76 56.22
C ASP A 469 -21.25 12.26 56.73
N GLY A 470 -21.92 13.01 57.62
CA GLY A 470 -23.29 12.73 58.05
C GLY A 470 -24.32 12.90 56.92
N GLN A 471 -24.20 13.96 56.10
CA GLN A 471 -25.04 14.15 54.91
C GLN A 471 -24.83 13.04 53.88
N TRP A 472 -23.58 12.60 53.69
CA TRP A 472 -23.25 11.48 52.83
C TRP A 472 -23.82 10.15 53.34
N GLU A 473 -23.75 9.87 54.66
CA GLU A 473 -24.40 8.71 55.27
C GLU A 473 -25.93 8.76 55.10
N GLY A 474 -26.54 9.92 55.34
CA GLY A 474 -27.98 10.11 55.12
C GLY A 474 -28.38 9.89 53.66
N MET A 475 -27.57 10.39 52.71
CA MET A 475 -27.76 10.16 51.27
C MET A 475 -27.73 8.67 50.93
N PHE A 476 -26.87 7.89 51.58
CA PHE A 476 -26.80 6.45 51.35
C PHE A 476 -27.97 5.66 51.97
N SER A 477 -28.35 6.02 53.20
CA SER A 477 -29.18 5.18 54.06
C SER A 477 -30.68 5.49 53.98
N SER A 478 -31.08 6.77 53.81
CA SER A 478 -32.49 7.15 53.98
C SER A 478 -33.00 8.27 53.10
N TYR A 479 -32.14 8.97 52.35
CA TYR A 479 -32.55 10.16 51.61
C TYR A 479 -33.48 9.86 50.43
N TYR A 480 -33.08 8.90 49.58
CA TYR A 480 -33.90 8.42 48.48
C TYR A 480 -34.49 7.04 48.80
N LYS A 481 -35.77 6.87 48.47
CA LYS A 481 -36.47 5.59 48.59
C LYS A 481 -36.08 4.68 47.42
N ASP A 482 -36.00 3.37 47.69
CA ASP A 482 -35.78 2.36 46.66
C ASP A 482 -37.02 2.11 45.81
N HIS A 483 -36.78 1.86 44.53
CA HIS A 483 -37.79 1.60 43.51
C HIS A 483 -37.45 0.35 42.69
N PRO A 484 -37.49 -0.87 43.28
CA PRO A 484 -37.18 -2.12 42.56
C PRO A 484 -38.08 -2.35 41.34
N GLU A 485 -39.28 -1.77 41.32
CA GLU A 485 -40.21 -1.81 40.19
C GLU A 485 -39.70 -1.08 38.93
N ALA A 486 -38.70 -0.20 39.07
CA ALA A 486 -38.06 0.49 37.94
C ALA A 486 -37.05 -0.40 37.18
N GLY A 487 -36.90 -1.67 37.60
CA GLY A 487 -35.87 -2.60 37.14
C GLY A 487 -34.62 -2.53 38.02
N GLY A 488 -33.75 -3.55 37.96
CA GLY A 488 -32.57 -3.60 38.83
C GLY A 488 -31.52 -2.52 38.55
N TYR A 489 -31.00 -1.92 39.62
CA TYR A 489 -29.93 -0.92 39.55
C TYR A 489 -28.99 -0.97 40.76
N ILE A 490 -27.82 -0.37 40.59
CA ILE A 490 -26.89 -0.02 41.66
C ILE A 490 -27.20 1.41 42.10
N TYR A 491 -27.47 1.57 43.39
CA TYR A 491 -27.56 2.87 44.04
C TYR A 491 -26.20 3.20 44.65
N LEU A 492 -25.61 4.33 44.26
CA LEU A 492 -24.32 4.80 44.73
C LEU A 492 -24.45 6.20 45.34
N ALA A 493 -24.02 6.37 46.59
CA ALA A 493 -23.85 7.67 47.22
C ALA A 493 -22.38 8.09 47.13
N LEU A 494 -22.09 9.13 46.34
CA LEU A 494 -20.75 9.70 46.17
C LEU A 494 -20.51 10.76 47.25
N ARG A 495 -19.36 10.73 47.93
CA ARG A 495 -18.94 11.79 48.87
C ARG A 495 -18.27 12.92 48.08
N ALA A 496 -18.52 14.18 48.42
CA ALA A 496 -17.77 15.29 47.82
C ALA A 496 -16.25 15.08 47.99
N PRO A 497 -15.40 15.26 46.97
CA PRO A 497 -13.95 15.11 47.10
C PRO A 497 -13.29 15.92 48.24
N ASN A 498 -13.88 17.05 48.63
CA ASN A 498 -13.45 17.90 49.74
C ASN A 498 -14.66 18.39 50.55
N ASP A 499 -14.39 19.15 51.61
CA ASP A 499 -15.40 19.74 52.50
C ASP A 499 -15.76 21.19 52.10
N GLU A 500 -15.28 21.66 50.95
CA GLU A 500 -15.48 23.02 50.44
C GLU A 500 -16.72 23.11 49.53
N TRP A 501 -17.17 24.34 49.24
CA TRP A 501 -18.33 24.56 48.36
C TRP A 501 -18.14 24.04 46.94
N ASN A 502 -16.90 23.97 46.45
CA ASN A 502 -16.61 23.49 45.10
C ASN A 502 -16.55 21.97 44.96
N GLY A 503 -16.78 21.18 46.02
CA GLY A 503 -16.55 19.73 46.00
C GLY A 503 -17.23 18.98 44.85
N PHE A 504 -18.50 19.26 44.56
CA PHE A 504 -19.19 18.72 43.38
C PHE A 504 -19.30 19.70 42.22
N TYR A 505 -18.73 20.90 42.35
CA TYR A 505 -19.18 22.09 41.64
C TYR A 505 -18.09 22.71 40.76
N ASP A 506 -16.98 22.01 40.52
CA ASP A 506 -15.93 22.41 39.60
C ASP A 506 -15.72 21.40 38.45
N ASP A 507 -14.79 21.71 37.54
CA ASP A 507 -14.52 20.86 36.38
C ASP A 507 -13.91 19.50 36.73
N ALA A 508 -13.28 19.37 37.90
CA ALA A 508 -12.60 18.14 38.29
C ALA A 508 -13.61 17.02 38.65
N ILE A 509 -14.89 17.34 38.85
CA ILE A 509 -15.92 16.34 39.13
C ILE A 509 -16.26 15.47 37.92
N SER A 510 -16.25 16.03 36.71
CA SER A 510 -16.60 15.31 35.48
C SER A 510 -15.68 14.11 35.20
N PRO A 511 -14.33 14.25 35.12
CA PRO A 511 -13.46 13.09 34.91
C PRO A 511 -13.49 12.11 36.09
N LEU A 512 -13.77 12.58 37.31
CA LEU A 512 -13.93 11.71 38.48
C LEU A 512 -15.17 10.82 38.33
N VAL A 513 -16.30 11.38 37.91
CA VAL A 513 -17.55 10.63 37.68
C VAL A 513 -17.43 9.72 36.46
N GLU A 514 -16.77 10.15 35.39
CA GLU A 514 -16.50 9.26 34.24
C GLU A 514 -15.68 8.04 34.65
N ARG A 515 -14.62 8.23 35.45
CA ARG A 515 -13.83 7.12 35.97
C ARG A 515 -14.65 6.22 36.90
N LEU A 516 -15.52 6.80 37.73
CA LEU A 516 -16.41 6.03 38.59
C LEU A 516 -17.35 5.14 37.77
N ILE A 517 -17.95 5.68 36.71
CA ILE A 517 -18.79 4.91 35.79
C ILE A 517 -18.00 3.74 35.20
N LEU A 518 -16.76 3.99 34.74
CA LEU A 518 -15.88 2.95 34.19
C LEU A 518 -15.57 1.85 35.22
N GLN A 519 -15.36 2.17 36.50
CA GLN A 519 -15.16 1.17 37.55
C GLN A 519 -16.35 0.19 37.61
N PHE A 520 -17.58 0.72 37.64
CA PHE A 520 -18.79 -0.09 37.78
C PHE A 520 -19.17 -0.84 36.50
N VAL A 521 -18.91 -0.25 35.33
CA VAL A 521 -19.00 -0.95 34.04
C VAL A 521 -18.09 -2.16 34.05
N LYS A 522 -16.83 -1.99 34.47
CA LYS A 522 -15.82 -3.03 34.40
C LYS A 522 -15.99 -4.13 35.45
N TYR A 523 -16.39 -3.77 36.68
CA TYR A 523 -16.35 -4.70 37.81
C TYR A 523 -17.71 -5.16 38.32
N GLU A 524 -18.82 -4.47 37.98
CA GLU A 524 -20.16 -4.88 38.40
C GLU A 524 -21.10 -5.19 37.22
N GLY A 525 -20.68 -4.90 35.99
CA GLY A 525 -21.49 -5.07 34.79
C GLY A 525 -22.64 -4.07 34.75
N VAL A 526 -22.33 -2.80 35.01
CA VAL A 526 -23.24 -1.68 34.70
C VAL A 526 -23.36 -1.51 33.20
N ASP A 527 -24.59 -1.32 32.73
CA ASP A 527 -24.87 -0.91 31.36
C ASP A 527 -24.56 0.59 31.22
N PRO A 528 -23.56 0.98 30.38
CA PRO A 528 -23.19 2.38 30.21
C PRO A 528 -24.32 3.24 29.63
N ASN A 529 -25.36 2.64 29.04
CA ASN A 529 -26.54 3.36 28.56
C ASN A 529 -27.61 3.60 29.66
N ARG A 530 -27.40 3.09 30.87
CA ARG A 530 -28.35 3.18 32.00
C ARG A 530 -27.70 3.78 33.24
N VAL A 531 -26.95 4.86 33.03
CA VAL A 531 -26.33 5.65 34.10
C VAL A 531 -27.15 6.90 34.36
N TYR A 532 -27.37 7.23 35.62
CA TYR A 532 -28.18 8.35 36.08
C TYR A 532 -27.42 9.13 37.15
N ALA A 533 -27.59 10.44 37.20
CA ALA A 533 -27.06 11.28 38.28
C ALA A 533 -28.15 12.11 38.96
N CYS A 534 -28.09 12.20 40.28
CA CYS A 534 -28.97 13.07 41.05
C CYS A 534 -28.26 13.63 42.28
N GLY A 535 -28.86 14.63 42.90
CA GLY A 535 -28.36 15.16 44.17
C GLY A 535 -29.23 16.30 44.67
N ALA A 536 -29.00 16.68 45.94
CA ALA A 536 -29.73 17.75 46.60
C ALA A 536 -28.78 18.82 47.16
N SER A 537 -29.16 20.10 47.09
CA SER A 537 -28.33 21.21 47.56
C SER A 537 -26.95 21.17 46.87
N HIS A 538 -25.83 21.05 47.61
CA HIS A 538 -24.49 20.90 47.04
C HIS A 538 -24.37 19.83 45.95
N GLY A 539 -24.88 18.62 46.18
CA GLY A 539 -24.92 17.56 45.17
C GLY A 539 -25.87 17.86 44.01
N GLY A 540 -26.90 18.68 44.24
CA GLY A 540 -27.77 19.18 43.18
C GLY A 540 -27.02 20.14 42.24
N TYR A 541 -26.17 21.03 42.80
CA TYR A 541 -25.26 21.82 41.97
C TYR A 541 -24.31 20.95 41.15
N GLY A 542 -23.82 19.85 41.74
CA GLY A 542 -23.05 18.84 41.00
C GLY A 542 -23.82 18.22 39.83
N ALA A 543 -25.10 17.89 40.01
CA ALA A 543 -25.92 17.38 38.93
C ALA A 543 -26.16 18.44 37.83
N PHE A 544 -26.27 19.72 38.20
CA PHE A 544 -26.27 20.84 37.25
C PHE A 544 -24.93 21.03 36.53
N VAL A 545 -23.80 20.57 37.07
CA VAL A 545 -22.50 20.56 36.38
C VAL A 545 -22.40 19.36 35.44
N LEU A 546 -22.68 18.16 35.95
CA LEU A 546 -22.49 16.91 35.21
C LEU A 546 -23.39 16.81 33.97
N GLY A 547 -24.68 17.13 34.11
CA GLY A 547 -25.64 16.98 33.00
C GLY A 547 -25.23 17.76 31.76
N PRO A 548 -24.98 19.07 31.85
CA PRO A 548 -24.52 19.89 30.72
C PRO A 548 -23.10 19.61 30.23
N LYS A 549 -22.15 19.25 31.10
CA LYS A 549 -20.74 19.09 30.73
C LYS A 549 -20.39 17.72 30.14
N ILE A 550 -21.02 16.66 30.65
CA ILE A 550 -20.81 15.29 30.15
C ILE A 550 -22.15 14.54 29.89
N PRO A 551 -23.09 15.13 29.12
CA PRO A 551 -24.43 14.57 28.93
C PRO A 551 -24.42 13.18 28.28
N TYR A 552 -23.40 12.89 27.46
CA TYR A 552 -23.20 11.61 26.78
C TYR A 552 -22.94 10.43 27.72
N ARG A 553 -22.77 10.69 29.03
CA ARG A 553 -22.57 9.66 30.06
C ARG A 553 -23.83 9.27 30.80
N PHE A 554 -24.95 9.96 30.58
CA PHE A 554 -26.16 9.77 31.36
C PHE A 554 -27.38 9.51 30.49
N ALA A 555 -28.25 8.63 30.97
CA ALA A 555 -29.60 8.46 30.46
C ALA A 555 -30.56 9.51 31.02
N ALA A 556 -30.38 9.91 32.29
CA ALA A 556 -31.09 11.04 32.89
C ALA A 556 -30.28 11.69 34.01
N VAL A 557 -30.52 12.98 34.25
CA VAL A 557 -29.93 13.73 35.37
C VAL A 557 -31.00 14.57 36.07
N HIS A 558 -30.98 14.56 37.41
CA HIS A 558 -31.94 15.26 38.26
C HIS A 558 -31.28 16.00 39.43
N PRO A 559 -30.98 17.29 39.28
CA PRO A 559 -30.70 18.18 40.40
C PRO A 559 -31.95 18.58 41.21
N ALA A 560 -31.84 18.52 42.54
CA ALA A 560 -32.85 19.02 43.48
C ALA A 560 -32.28 20.11 44.39
N ALA A 561 -33.14 21.01 44.87
CA ALA A 561 -32.82 22.10 45.81
C ALA A 561 -31.51 22.84 45.45
N SER A 562 -31.34 23.16 44.17
CA SER A 562 -30.11 23.74 43.60
C SER A 562 -30.46 24.48 42.30
N ALA A 563 -29.47 25.12 41.67
CA ALA A 563 -29.65 25.82 40.40
C ALA A 563 -28.36 25.77 39.56
N GLY A 564 -28.49 25.93 38.24
CA GLY A 564 -27.35 26.12 37.36
C GLY A 564 -26.54 27.37 37.71
N THR A 565 -25.24 27.34 37.44
CA THR A 565 -24.34 28.49 37.62
C THR A 565 -24.47 29.48 36.49
N ASP A 566 -24.77 30.72 36.81
CA ASP A 566 -24.92 31.79 35.82
C ASP A 566 -23.63 31.95 35.00
N GLY A 567 -23.75 31.89 33.67
CA GLY A 567 -22.62 32.00 32.74
C GLY A 567 -21.78 30.73 32.55
N GLU A 568 -21.90 29.73 33.42
CA GLU A 568 -21.10 28.50 33.41
C GLU A 568 -21.93 27.25 33.08
N THR A 569 -23.19 27.20 33.54
CA THR A 569 -24.12 26.10 33.31
C THR A 569 -25.15 26.52 32.27
N ALA A 570 -25.10 25.89 31.11
CA ALA A 570 -25.99 26.22 30.00
C ALA A 570 -26.60 24.96 29.36
N GLY A 571 -27.81 25.11 28.80
CA GLY A 571 -28.66 23.98 28.40
C GLY A 571 -28.41 23.45 26.97
N GLU A 572 -27.45 23.97 26.24
CA GLU A 572 -27.20 23.67 24.82
C GLU A 572 -26.91 22.19 24.55
N ASN A 573 -26.26 21.50 25.49
CA ASN A 573 -25.89 20.08 25.32
C ASN A 573 -26.96 19.11 25.85
N LEU A 574 -28.09 19.61 26.35
CA LEU A 574 -29.11 18.78 27.00
C LEU A 574 -30.15 18.18 26.04
N ARG A 575 -30.02 18.41 24.73
CA ARG A 575 -31.02 18.00 23.72
C ARG A 575 -31.45 16.53 23.85
N ASN A 576 -30.48 15.62 23.97
CA ASN A 576 -30.73 14.18 24.01
C ASN A 576 -30.76 13.62 25.44
N LEU A 577 -30.46 14.44 26.45
CA LEU A 577 -30.41 14.02 27.84
C LEU A 577 -31.78 14.27 28.50
N ARG A 578 -32.33 13.27 29.19
CA ARG A 578 -33.49 13.48 30.05
C ARG A 578 -33.06 14.27 31.28
N PHE A 579 -33.16 15.59 31.21
CA PHE A 579 -32.77 16.50 32.28
C PHE A 579 -34.00 17.11 32.95
N THR A 580 -34.08 17.02 34.27
CA THR A 580 -35.18 17.58 35.08
C THR A 580 -34.61 18.23 36.32
N TRP A 581 -35.32 19.16 36.95
CA TRP A 581 -34.90 19.72 38.24
C TRP A 581 -36.09 20.10 39.11
N ALA A 582 -35.85 20.21 40.41
CA ALA A 582 -36.84 20.66 41.36
C ALA A 582 -36.22 21.61 42.40
N VAL A 583 -36.91 22.72 42.65
CA VAL A 583 -36.60 23.66 43.75
C VAL A 583 -37.90 23.98 44.47
N GLY A 584 -37.85 24.06 45.80
CA GLY A 584 -39.03 24.41 46.59
C GLY A 584 -39.47 25.85 46.30
N GLU A 585 -40.78 26.09 46.23
CA GLU A 585 -41.32 27.42 45.94
C GLU A 585 -40.93 28.49 46.99
N THR A 586 -40.61 28.04 48.20
CA THR A 586 -40.16 28.83 49.35
C THR A 586 -38.66 28.67 49.66
N ASP A 587 -37.87 28.04 48.77
CA ASP A 587 -36.41 27.98 48.94
C ASP A 587 -35.81 29.38 48.70
N THR A 588 -35.47 30.08 49.78
CA THR A 588 -34.84 31.41 49.73
C THR A 588 -33.31 31.37 49.67
N ALA A 589 -32.70 30.19 49.54
CA ALA A 589 -31.25 30.05 49.54
C ALA A 589 -30.65 30.36 48.15
N TYR A 590 -29.62 31.19 48.12
CA TYR A 590 -28.76 31.45 46.95
C TYR A 590 -29.48 31.83 45.64
N GLY A 591 -30.71 32.36 45.73
CA GLY A 591 -31.54 32.73 44.57
C GLY A 591 -31.85 31.55 43.64
N ARG A 592 -31.93 30.32 44.18
CA ARG A 592 -32.06 29.11 43.35
C ARG A 592 -33.29 29.12 42.47
N LYS A 593 -34.41 29.63 42.97
CA LYS A 593 -35.66 29.72 42.20
C LYS A 593 -35.48 30.58 40.95
N GLU A 594 -35.03 31.82 41.14
CA GLU A 594 -34.84 32.78 40.06
C GLU A 594 -33.82 32.28 39.04
N ARG A 595 -32.75 31.61 39.51
CA ARG A 595 -31.72 31.02 38.66
C ARG A 595 -32.23 29.80 37.88
N CYS A 596 -33.07 28.97 38.47
CA CYS A 596 -33.74 27.86 37.77
C CYS A 596 -34.72 28.37 36.70
N GLU A 597 -35.46 29.45 36.98
CA GLU A 597 -36.35 30.10 36.00
C GLU A 597 -35.53 30.71 34.84
N ALA A 598 -34.41 31.36 35.14
CA ALA A 598 -33.49 31.88 34.14
C ALA A 598 -32.88 30.75 33.28
N PHE A 599 -32.46 29.66 33.90
CA PHE A 599 -31.96 28.47 33.20
C PHE A 599 -33.02 27.85 32.29
N GLN A 600 -34.27 27.70 32.77
CA GLN A 600 -35.40 27.20 31.97
C GLN A 600 -35.59 28.05 30.71
N LYS A 601 -35.62 29.37 30.87
CA LYS A 601 -35.78 30.31 29.75
C LYS A 601 -34.63 30.21 28.75
N LEU A 602 -33.40 30.09 29.22
CA LEU A 602 -32.23 29.87 28.37
C LEU A 602 -32.34 28.56 27.60
N TRP A 603 -32.68 27.48 28.28
CA TRP A 603 -32.82 26.16 27.67
C TRP A 603 -33.98 26.09 26.66
N ASP A 604 -35.10 26.74 26.94
CA ASP A 604 -36.21 26.90 25.98
C ASP A 604 -35.77 27.61 24.70
N GLY A 605 -34.92 28.64 24.83
CA GLY A 605 -34.31 29.30 23.68
C GLY A 605 -33.48 28.34 22.83
N TRP A 606 -32.66 27.49 23.45
CA TRP A 606 -31.88 26.47 22.75
C TRP A 606 -32.78 25.42 22.09
N ARG A 607 -33.77 24.88 22.80
CA ARG A 607 -34.73 23.88 22.28
C ARG A 607 -35.52 24.43 21.10
N ALA A 608 -35.97 25.68 21.17
CA ALA A 608 -36.69 26.32 20.08
C ALA A 608 -35.81 26.49 18.82
N LYS A 609 -34.50 26.74 19.00
CA LYS A 609 -33.57 27.00 17.89
C LYS A 609 -33.01 25.72 17.25
N TYR A 610 -32.77 24.67 18.03
CA TYR A 610 -32.05 23.47 17.56
C TYR A 610 -32.86 22.18 17.65
N GLY A 611 -34.08 22.24 18.18
CA GLY A 611 -34.92 21.07 18.50
C GLY A 611 -34.35 20.29 19.66
#